data_AF-A0A0F9GJB5-F1
#
_entry.id   AF-A0A0F9GJB5-F1
#
_cell.length_a   1.000
_cell.length_b   1.000
_cell.length_c   1.000
_cell.angle_alpha   90.00
_cell.angle_beta   90.00
_cell.angle_gamma   90.00
#
_symmetry.space_group_name_H-M   'P 1'
#
loop_
_entity.id
_entity.type
_entity.pdbx_description
1 polymer ?
#
loop_
_entity_poly.entity_id
_entity_poly.type
_entity_poly.pdbx_seq_one_letter_code
_entity_poly.pdbx_strand_id
1 'polypeptide(L)'
;MNDLLKVLDMNEVEQWEWLEKKYGPGAFHSFAPLAFRLRDEACKVSCEKYYEALEEVYNHRIKDKQCCSFYAFLTYRIRPIDMIIACLTASIAALMAKDKANV
;
A
#
# COMPACT_ATOMS: atom_id res chain seq x y z
N MET A 1 -1.39 1.46 -12.62
CA MET A 1 -1.08 0.99 -11.26
C MET A 1 0.40 0.67 -11.02
N ASN A 2 1.34 1.02 -11.94
CA ASN A 2 2.76 0.69 -11.77
C ASN A 2 3.60 1.72 -11.00
N ASP A 3 3.22 3.00 -10.96
CA ASP A 3 4.07 4.03 -10.35
C ASP A 3 4.09 4.01 -8.82
N LEU A 4 3.03 3.50 -8.19
CA LEU A 4 2.96 3.32 -6.74
C LEU A 4 3.86 2.19 -6.26
N LEU A 5 3.96 1.09 -7.02
CA LEU A 5 4.80 -0.05 -6.65
C LEU A 5 6.31 0.26 -6.79
N LYS A 6 6.70 1.16 -7.71
CA LYS A 6 8.09 1.64 -7.85
C LYS A 6 8.67 2.25 -6.57
N VAL A 7 7.81 2.77 -5.69
CA VAL A 7 8.23 3.30 -4.39
C VAL A 7 8.91 2.22 -3.54
N LEU A 8 8.58 0.94 -3.77
CA LEU A 8 9.17 -0.18 -3.02
C LEU A 8 10.63 -0.44 -3.36
N ASP A 9 11.11 0.00 -4.53
CA ASP A 9 12.50 -0.10 -4.97
C ASP A 9 13.37 1.08 -4.50
N MET A 10 12.74 2.14 -4.00
CA MET A 10 13.41 3.33 -3.47
C MET A 10 14.00 3.05 -2.09
N ASN A 11 15.04 3.77 -1.71
CA ASN A 11 15.55 3.78 -0.33
C ASN A 11 14.60 4.56 0.61
N GLU A 12 14.80 4.46 1.92
CA GLU A 12 13.88 5.03 2.92
C GLU A 12 13.71 6.56 2.81
N VAL A 13 14.79 7.28 2.48
CA VAL A 13 14.75 8.74 2.28
C VAL A 13 13.95 9.09 1.03
N GLU A 14 14.20 8.39 -0.07
CA GLU A 14 13.47 8.59 -1.34
C GLU A 14 11.97 8.24 -1.21
N GLN A 15 11.64 7.19 -0.47
CA GLN A 15 10.25 6.84 -0.17
C GLN A 15 9.55 7.95 0.60
N TRP A 16 10.23 8.53 1.59
CA TRP A 16 9.72 9.64 2.39
C TRP A 16 9.52 10.89 1.53
N GLU A 17 10.53 11.30 0.76
CA GLU A 17 10.45 12.46 -0.14
C GLU A 17 9.32 12.30 -1.19
N TRP A 18 9.17 11.11 -1.75
CA TRP A 18 8.11 10.83 -2.72
C TRP A 18 6.71 10.97 -2.09
N LEU A 19 6.54 10.44 -0.88
CA LEU A 19 5.28 10.53 -0.14
C LEU A 19 4.98 11.96 0.30
N GLU A 20 5.96 12.69 0.84
CA GLU A 20 5.78 14.10 1.22
C GLU A 20 5.42 14.97 0.02
N LYS A 21 6.08 14.76 -1.12
CA LYS A 21 5.76 15.48 -2.37
C LYS A 21 4.33 15.22 -2.83
N LYS A 22 3.81 14.01 -2.63
CA LYS A 22 2.49 13.60 -3.13
C LYS A 22 1.34 13.88 -2.17
N TYR A 23 1.59 13.85 -0.86
CA TYR A 23 0.56 13.93 0.18
C TYR A 23 0.74 15.11 1.15
N GLY A 24 1.87 15.81 1.10
CA GLY A 24 2.15 17.01 1.88
C GLY A 24 3.26 16.84 2.93
N PRO A 25 3.92 17.94 3.33
CA PRO A 25 5.03 17.92 4.30
C PRO A 25 4.56 17.65 5.74
N GLY A 26 5.40 17.00 6.56
CA GLY A 26 5.12 16.73 7.98
C GLY A 26 4.42 15.39 8.22
N ALA A 27 4.36 14.56 7.19
CA ALA A 27 3.78 13.24 7.23
C ALA A 27 4.83 12.23 7.74
N PHE A 28 5.08 12.18 9.05
CA PHE A 28 5.59 11.00 9.79
C PHE A 28 7.12 10.88 10.04
N HIS A 29 7.46 10.60 11.32
CA HIS A 29 8.79 10.11 11.78
C HIS A 29 8.78 8.60 12.13
N SER A 30 7.63 7.94 11.94
CA SER A 30 7.46 6.49 11.84
C SER A 30 6.20 6.27 11.01
N PHE A 31 6.29 5.53 9.92
CA PHE A 31 5.13 5.31 9.04
C PHE A 31 4.07 4.36 9.64
N ALA A 32 4.37 3.67 10.75
CA ALA A 32 3.47 2.67 11.32
C ALA A 32 2.11 3.24 11.77
N PRO A 33 2.03 4.36 12.52
CA PRO A 33 0.74 4.95 12.90
C PRO A 33 -0.08 5.47 11.70
N LEU A 34 0.57 5.91 10.62
CA LEU A 34 -0.15 6.23 9.39
C LEU A 34 -0.71 4.96 8.74
N ALA A 35 0.13 3.95 8.56
CA ALA A 35 -0.22 2.71 7.89
C ALA A 35 -1.44 2.03 8.53
N PHE A 36 -1.49 1.95 9.86
CA PHE A 36 -2.65 1.39 10.57
C PHE A 36 -3.92 2.23 10.38
N ARG A 37 -3.82 3.56 10.47
CA ARG A 37 -4.98 4.45 10.24
C ARG A 37 -5.52 4.34 8.82
N LEU A 38 -4.63 4.36 7.81
CA LEU A 38 -5.04 4.21 6.41
C LEU A 38 -5.66 2.84 6.14
N ARG A 39 -5.13 1.78 6.75
CA ARG A 39 -5.76 0.45 6.67
C ARG A 39 -7.18 0.50 7.22
N ASP A 40 -7.36 1.04 8.41
CA ASP A 40 -8.67 1.06 9.06
C ASP A 40 -9.69 1.84 8.20
N GLU A 41 -9.29 2.96 7.60
CA GLU A 41 -10.14 3.69 6.64
C GLU A 41 -10.41 2.91 5.34
N ALA A 42 -9.38 2.29 4.75
CA ALA A 42 -9.54 1.48 3.53
C ALA A 42 -10.49 0.29 3.78
N CYS A 43 -10.38 -0.35 4.94
CA CYS A 43 -11.22 -1.47 5.33
C CYS A 43 -12.68 -1.08 5.58
N LYS A 44 -12.98 0.19 5.94
CA LYS A 44 -14.37 0.70 5.98
C LYS A 44 -15.00 0.79 4.60
N VAL A 45 -14.19 0.99 3.56
CA VAL A 45 -14.64 1.00 2.16
C VAL A 45 -14.74 -0.42 1.61
N SER A 46 -13.65 -1.17 1.66
CA SER A 46 -13.62 -2.59 1.32
C SER A 46 -12.32 -3.25 1.81
N CYS A 47 -12.45 -4.07 2.84
CA CYS A 47 -11.34 -4.86 3.39
C CYS A 47 -10.80 -5.88 2.37
N GLU A 48 -11.68 -6.45 1.54
CA GLU A 48 -11.29 -7.37 0.46
C GLU A 48 -10.37 -6.69 -0.56
N LYS A 49 -10.74 -5.49 -1.03
CA LYS A 49 -9.89 -4.73 -1.97
C LYS A 49 -8.55 -4.33 -1.37
N TYR A 50 -8.50 -4.09 -0.07
CA TYR A 50 -7.24 -3.87 0.63
C TYR A 50 -6.35 -5.12 0.60
N TYR A 51 -6.89 -6.31 0.86
CA TYR A 51 -6.12 -7.55 0.81
C TYR A 51 -5.70 -7.94 -0.61
N GLU A 52 -6.54 -7.73 -1.62
CA GLU A 52 -6.16 -7.90 -3.03
C GLU A 52 -4.95 -7.01 -3.39
N ALA A 53 -4.98 -5.74 -2.97
CA ALA A 53 -3.88 -4.81 -3.19
C ALA A 53 -2.61 -5.19 -2.40
N LEU A 54 -2.75 -5.73 -1.19
CA LEU A 54 -1.61 -6.28 -0.44
C LEU A 54 -1.00 -7.50 -1.12
N GLU A 55 -1.82 -8.38 -1.71
CA GLU A 55 -1.34 -9.52 -2.47
C GLU A 55 -0.59 -9.08 -3.73
N GLU A 56 -1.01 -7.99 -4.37
CA GLU A 56 -0.26 -7.37 -5.46
C GLU A 56 1.11 -6.84 -4.99
N VAL A 57 1.17 -6.13 -3.86
CA VAL A 57 2.43 -5.67 -3.25
C VAL A 57 3.34 -6.85 -2.90
N TYR A 58 2.79 -7.91 -2.31
CA TYR A 58 3.52 -9.14 -2.01
C TYR A 58 4.10 -9.77 -3.29
N ASN A 59 3.29 -9.91 -4.33
CA ASN A 59 3.72 -10.46 -5.60
C ASN A 59 4.82 -9.60 -6.25
N HIS A 60 4.76 -8.28 -6.10
CA HIS A 60 5.81 -7.40 -6.59
C HIS A 60 7.14 -7.60 -5.82
N ARG A 61 7.09 -7.76 -4.50
CA ARG A 61 8.29 -7.84 -3.66
C ARG A 61 8.94 -9.22 -3.58
N ILE A 62 8.15 -10.29 -3.63
CA ILE A 62 8.57 -11.62 -3.14
C ILE A 62 8.44 -12.73 -4.19
N LYS A 63 7.72 -12.52 -5.30
CA LYS A 63 7.42 -13.59 -6.26
C LYS A 63 8.65 -14.23 -6.90
N ASP A 64 9.77 -13.51 -7.00
CA ASP A 64 11.04 -14.05 -7.49
C ASP A 64 11.95 -14.67 -6.42
N LYS A 65 11.58 -14.60 -5.13
CA LYS A 65 12.49 -15.01 -4.03
C LYS A 65 12.21 -16.36 -3.40
N GLN A 66 11.18 -17.12 -3.81
CA GLN A 66 10.82 -18.45 -3.26
C GLN A 66 10.78 -18.57 -1.71
N CYS A 67 10.78 -17.45 -0.96
CA CYS A 67 11.25 -17.48 0.43
C CYS A 67 10.12 -17.53 1.47
N CYS A 68 8.88 -17.17 1.13
CA CYS A 68 7.78 -17.14 2.10
C CYS A 68 6.39 -17.07 1.44
N SER A 69 5.38 -17.63 2.11
CA SER A 69 3.96 -17.52 1.72
C SER A 69 3.42 -16.10 1.98
N PHE A 70 2.29 -15.75 1.36
CA PHE A 70 1.61 -14.47 1.62
C PHE A 70 1.31 -14.26 3.11
N TYR A 71 0.87 -15.30 3.82
CA TYR A 71 0.63 -15.22 5.26
C TYR A 71 1.90 -14.93 6.07
N ALA A 72 3.03 -15.57 5.72
CA ALA A 72 4.32 -15.30 6.36
C ALA A 72 4.82 -13.88 6.04
N PHE A 73 4.54 -13.35 4.84
CA PHE A 73 4.80 -11.96 4.51
C PHE A 73 4.03 -11.01 5.43
N LEU A 74 2.71 -11.20 5.55
CA LEU A 74 1.85 -10.37 6.41
C LEU A 74 2.28 -10.41 7.88
N THR A 75 2.78 -11.56 8.35
CA THR A 75 3.10 -11.75 9.77
C THR A 75 4.49 -11.21 10.14
N TYR A 76 5.49 -11.40 9.27
CA TYR A 76 6.89 -11.22 9.65
C TYR A 76 7.67 -10.23 8.79
N ARG A 77 7.13 -9.81 7.64
CA ARG A 77 7.88 -9.04 6.62
C ARG A 77 7.18 -7.79 6.14
N ILE A 78 5.90 -7.62 6.45
CA ILE A 78 5.13 -6.45 6.06
C ILE A 78 5.73 -5.21 6.74
N ARG A 79 6.00 -4.20 5.93
CA ARG A 79 6.45 -2.88 6.37
C ARG A 79 5.28 -1.90 6.27
N PRO A 80 5.28 -0.83 7.08
CA PRO A 80 4.26 0.21 6.98
C PRO A 80 4.07 0.75 5.56
N ILE A 81 5.13 0.90 4.77
CA ILE A 81 5.03 1.38 3.38
C ILE A 81 4.25 0.42 2.47
N ASP A 82 4.38 -0.90 2.69
CA ASP A 82 3.64 -1.91 1.92
C ASP A 82 2.13 -1.74 2.18
N MET A 83 1.77 -1.51 3.45
CA MET A 83 0.39 -1.25 3.85
C MET A 83 -0.14 0.06 3.26
N ILE A 84 0.64 1.14 3.30
CA ILE A 84 0.25 2.46 2.77
C ILE A 84 -0.03 2.34 1.27
N ILE A 85 0.86 1.71 0.51
CA ILE A 85 0.68 1.51 -0.94
C ILE A 85 -0.58 0.68 -1.21
N ALA A 86 -0.79 -0.42 -0.48
CA ALA A 86 -2.00 -1.22 -0.65
C ALA A 86 -3.29 -0.44 -0.35
N CYS A 87 -3.29 0.41 0.69
CA CYS A 87 -4.44 1.28 1.01
C CYS A 87 -4.75 2.26 -0.12
N LEU A 88 -3.71 2.89 -0.69
CA LEU A 88 -3.86 3.83 -1.80
C LEU A 88 -4.37 3.13 -3.05
N THR A 89 -3.80 1.98 -3.39
CA THR A 89 -4.23 1.16 -4.54
C THR A 89 -5.70 0.75 -4.39
N ALA A 90 -6.10 0.25 -3.23
CA ALA A 90 -7.48 -0.14 -2.95
C ALA A 90 -8.44 1.06 -3.04
N SER A 91 -8.03 2.22 -2.51
CA SER A 91 -8.85 3.44 -2.53
C SER A 91 -9.04 3.98 -3.96
N ILE A 92 -7.98 3.98 -4.78
CA ILE A 92 -8.07 4.37 -6.20
C ILE A 92 -8.99 3.41 -6.95
N ALA A 93 -8.83 2.10 -6.76
CA ALA A 93 -9.68 1.11 -7.42
C ALA A 93 -11.16 1.28 -7.03
N ALA A 94 -11.44 1.54 -5.75
CA ALA A 94 -12.80 1.80 -5.26
C ALA A 94 -13.41 3.08 -5.86
N LEU A 95 -12.61 4.15 -6.01
CA LEU A 95 -13.06 5.39 -6.67
C LEU A 95 -13.38 5.15 -8.15
N MET A 96 -12.49 4.47 -8.88
CA MET A 96 -12.71 4.14 -10.29
C MET A 96 -13.94 3.25 -10.51
N ALA A 97 -14.24 2.35 -9.57
CA ALA A 97 -15.43 1.50 -9.63
C ALA A 97 -16.73 2.32 -9.40
N LYS A 98 -16.70 3.29 -8.48
CA LYS A 98 -17.83 4.20 -8.26
C LYS A 98 -18.12 5.09 -9.47
N ASP A 99 -17.08 5.62 -10.11
CA ASP A 99 -17.26 6.45 -11.31
C ASP A 99 -17.88 5.66 -12.47
N LYS A 100 -17.56 4.37 -12.62
CA LYS A 100 -18.18 3.48 -13.62
C LYS A 100 -19.63 3.10 -13.31
N ALA A 101 -20.04 3.14 -12.05
CA ALA A 101 -21.42 2.83 -11.64
C ALA A 101 -22.37 4.03 -11.78
N ASN A 102 -21.81 5.24 -11.88
CA ASN A 102 -22.56 6.50 -12.03
C ASN A 102 -22.64 7.00 -13.48
N VAL A 103 -22.15 6.23 -14.45
CA VAL A 103 -22.24 6.46 -15.90
C VAL A 103 -23.12 5.39 -16.52
#